data_AF-A0A3D6A883-F1
#
_entry.id   AF-A0A3D6A883-F1
#
_cell.length_a   1.000
_cell.length_b   1.000
_cell.length_c   1.000
_cell.angle_alpha   90.00
_cell.angle_beta   90.00
_cell.angle_gamma   90.00
#
_symmetry.space_group_name_H-M   'P 1'
#
loop_
_entity.id
_entity.type
_entity.pdbx_description
1 polymer ?
#
loop_
_entity_poly.entity_id
_entity_poly.type
_entity_poly.pdbx_seq_one_letter_code
_entity_poly.pdbx_strand_id
1 'polypeptide(L)'
;FFVLVRKIKGIYYLNRAEAIDYLIQAYSLKWCNTRWSSGQVRFTWETSAGRLSTMRVLAYKTPGSRLVRLKKDELDAFFGA
;
A
#
# COMPACT_ATOMS: atom_id res chain seq x y z
N PHE A 1 -4.83 -9.56 14.46
CA PHE A 1 -3.74 -10.00 13.56
C PHE A 1 -2.52 -9.12 13.83
N PHE A 2 -1.42 -9.70 14.33
CA PHE A 2 -0.17 -8.95 14.52
C PHE A 2 0.47 -8.70 13.15
N VAL A 3 0.45 -7.45 12.69
CA VAL A 3 1.03 -7.05 11.40
C VAL A 3 2.55 -6.97 11.57
N LEU A 4 3.30 -7.83 10.88
CA LEU A 4 4.76 -7.89 10.98
C LEU A 4 5.40 -6.89 10.02
N VAL A 5 5.26 -5.60 10.33
CA VAL A 5 5.79 -4.52 9.50
C VAL A 5 7.33 -4.53 9.56
N ARG A 6 7.99 -4.68 8.41
CA ARG A 6 9.46 -4.62 8.34
C ARG A 6 9.93 -3.18 8.40
N LYS A 7 10.53 -2.80 9.53
CA LYS A 7 11.25 -1.52 9.69
C LYS A 7 12.69 -1.70 9.23
N ILE A 8 13.11 -0.99 8.18
CA ILE A 8 14.49 -0.99 7.70
C ILE A 8 15.00 0.46 7.76
N LYS A 9 16.03 0.72 8.56
CA LYS A 9 16.62 2.07 8.75
C LYS A 9 15.58 3.15 9.09
N GLY A 10 14.59 2.82 9.94
CA GLY A 10 13.53 3.77 10.31
C GLY A 10 12.32 3.78 9.37
N ILE A 11 12.46 3.30 8.13
CA ILE A 11 11.40 3.30 7.12
C ILE A 11 10.56 2.02 7.25
N TYR A 12 9.23 2.18 7.28
CA TYR A 12 8.29 1.08 7.33
C TYR A 12 7.97 0.58 5.91
N TYR A 13 8.18 -0.71 5.69
CA TYR A 13 7.86 -1.37 4.43
C TYR A 13 6.69 -2.34 4.63
N LEU A 14 5.65 -2.15 3.82
CA LEU A 14 4.45 -2.97 3.79
C LEU A 14 4.47 -3.86 2.55
N ASN A 15 4.13 -5.13 2.70
CA ASN A 15 3.78 -5.98 1.57
C ASN A 15 2.38 -5.60 1.03
N ARG A 16 1.95 -6.24 -0.06
CA ARG A 16 0.67 -5.91 -0.72
C ARG A 16 -0.55 -6.08 0.20
N ALA A 17 -0.62 -7.17 0.96
CA ALA A 17 -1.75 -7.43 1.86
C ALA A 17 -1.73 -6.45 3.04
N GLU A 18 -0.55 -6.25 3.63
CA GLU A 18 -0.35 -5.29 4.73
C GLU A 18 -0.69 -3.86 4.31
N ALA A 19 -0.34 -3.47 3.09
CA ALA A 19 -0.69 -2.15 2.55
C ALA A 19 -2.20 -2.00 2.40
N ILE A 20 -2.92 -3.01 1.91
CA ILE A 20 -4.39 -2.94 1.79
C ILE A 20 -5.03 -2.82 3.17
N ASP A 21 -4.65 -3.68 4.11
CA ASP A 21 -5.22 -3.68 5.47
C ASP A 21 -4.93 -2.37 6.20
N TYR A 22 -3.69 -1.88 6.09
CA TYR A 22 -3.30 -0.59 6.64
C TYR A 22 -4.16 0.54 6.07
N LEU A 23 -4.33 0.60 4.75
CA LEU A 23 -5.07 1.67 4.10
C LEU A 23 -6.56 1.64 4.46
N ILE A 24 -7.17 0.46 4.51
CA ILE A 24 -8.57 0.29 4.93
C ILE A 24 -8.77 0.82 6.36
N GLN A 25 -7.87 0.46 7.28
CA GLN A 25 -7.98 0.84 8.69
C GLN A 25 -7.62 2.32 8.94
N ALA A 26 -6.54 2.81 8.36
CA ALA A 26 -6.01 4.15 8.61
C ALA A 26 -6.84 5.25 7.93
N TYR A 27 -7.38 4.98 6.74
CA TYR A 27 -8.09 5.97 5.92
C TYR A 27 -9.59 5.71 5.77
N SER A 28 -10.14 4.79 6.57
CA SER A 28 -11.58 4.45 6.57
C SER A 28 -12.12 4.15 5.17
N LEU A 29 -11.36 3.37 4.40
CA LEU A 29 -11.74 2.98 3.04
C LEU A 29 -12.77 1.86 3.11
N LYS A 30 -13.79 1.93 2.25
CA LYS A 30 -14.80 0.89 2.13
C LYS A 30 -14.22 -0.40 1.54
N TRP A 31 -13.38 -0.26 0.52
CA TRP A 31 -12.54 -1.33 -0.01
C TRP A 31 -11.32 -0.74 -0.72
N CYS A 32 -10.26 -1.54 -0.80
CA CYS A 32 -9.05 -1.21 -1.54
C CYS A 32 -8.57 -2.45 -2.31
N ASN A 33 -8.31 -2.28 -3.60
CA ASN A 33 -7.80 -3.31 -4.49
C ASN A 33 -6.47 -2.84 -5.10
N THR A 34 -5.61 -3.80 -5.42
CA THR A 34 -4.29 -3.55 -5.98
C THR A 34 -4.03 -4.42 -7.20
N ARG A 35 -3.36 -3.87 -8.21
CA ARG A 35 -2.98 -4.60 -9.42
C ARG A 35 -1.52 -4.33 -9.76
N TRP A 36 -0.77 -5.37 -10.07
CA TRP A 36 0.59 -5.24 -10.58
C TRP A 36 0.57 -4.73 -12.02
N SER A 37 1.42 -3.75 -12.32
CA SER A 37 1.61 -3.24 -13.68
C SER A 37 3.02 -2.69 -13.84
N SER A 38 3.83 -3.32 -14.69
CA SER A 38 5.13 -2.80 -15.16
C SER A 38 6.08 -2.26 -14.07
N GLY A 39 6.24 -2.98 -12.95
CA GLY A 39 7.12 -2.56 -11.84
C GLY A 39 6.46 -1.64 -10.81
N GLN A 40 5.18 -1.34 -10.98
CA GLN A 40 4.37 -0.54 -10.08
C GLN A 40 3.18 -1.35 -9.53
N VAL A 41 2.68 -0.92 -8.38
CA VAL A 41 1.41 -1.38 -7.83
C VAL A 41 0.39 -0.28 -8.05
N ARG A 42 -0.62 -0.55 -8.86
CA ARG A 42 -1.78 0.31 -8.97
C ARG A 42 -2.71 0.04 -7.80
N PHE A 43 -3.07 1.06 -7.04
CA PHE A 43 -4.11 1.03 -6.03
C PHE A 43 -5.40 1.60 -6.61
N THR A 44 -6.52 0.97 -6.31
CA THR A 44 -7.87 1.47 -6.60
C THR A 44 -8.70 1.28 -5.36
N TRP A 45 -9.37 2.33 -4.89
CA TRP A 45 -10.14 2.26 -3.66
C TRP A 45 -11.42 3.09 -3.75
N GLU A 46 -12.37 2.74 -2.90
CA GLU A 46 -13.58 3.51 -2.67
C GLU A 46 -13.55 3.99 -1.22
N THR A 47 -13.77 5.29 -1.03
CA THR A 47 -13.97 5.87 0.32
C THR A 47 -15.36 5.53 0.84
N SER A 48 -15.59 5.66 2.14
CA SER A 48 -16.93 5.49 2.73
C SER A 48 -17.98 6.46 2.16
N ALA A 49 -17.54 7.60 1.58
CA ALA A 49 -18.39 8.55 0.89
C ALA A 49 -18.73 8.16 -0.57
N GLY A 50 -18.32 6.97 -1.03
CA GLY A 50 -18.60 6.48 -2.39
C GLY A 50 -17.66 7.03 -3.47
N ARG A 51 -16.62 7.79 -3.09
CA ARG A 51 -15.66 8.33 -4.06
C ARG A 51 -14.65 7.27 -4.46
N LEU A 52 -14.64 6.93 -5.75
CA LEU A 52 -13.67 6.03 -6.37
C LEU A 52 -12.38 6.80 -6.71
N SER A 53 -11.23 6.25 -6.37
CA SER A 53 -9.92 6.84 -6.68
C SER A 53 -8.90 5.78 -7.07
N THR A 54 -7.85 6.18 -7.79
CA THR A 54 -6.79 5.28 -8.23
C THR A 54 -5.44 5.99 -8.21
N MET A 55 -4.38 5.26 -7.86
CA MET A 55 -3.00 5.74 -7.92
C MET A 55 -2.05 4.63 -8.34
N ARG A 56 -0.82 4.98 -8.66
CA ARG A 56 0.27 4.03 -8.92
C ARG A 56 1.42 4.34 -7.99
N VAL A 57 1.94 3.31 -7.32
CA VAL A 57 3.06 3.43 -6.40
C VAL A 57 4.19 2.54 -6.88
N LEU A 58 5.42 3.05 -6.76
CA LEU A 58 6.61 2.29 -7.08
C LEU A 58 6.77 1.13 -6.10
N ALA A 59 6.94 -0.06 -6.64
CA ALA A 59 7.14 -1.24 -5.83
C ALA A 59 8.62 -1.58 -5.75
N TYR A 60 9.10 -1.74 -4.52
CA TYR A 60 10.46 -2.14 -4.25
C TYR A 60 10.52 -3.66 -4.13
N LYS A 61 11.19 -4.30 -5.08
CA LYS A 61 11.47 -5.74 -5.05
C LYS A 61 12.93 -5.94 -4.67
N THR A 62 13.17 -6.65 -3.57
CA THR A 62 14.54 -7.06 -3.23
C THR A 62 15.01 -8.14 -4.22
N PRO A 63 16.21 -8.04 -4.79
CA PRO A 63 16.77 -9.10 -5.64
C PRO A 63 16.71 -10.45 -4.93
N GLY A 64 16.26 -11.50 -5.63
CA GLY A 64 16.07 -12.85 -5.07
C GLY A 64 14.79 -13.04 -4.24
N SER A 65 14.02 -11.99 -3.93
CA SER A 65 12.75 -12.11 -3.21
C SER A 65 11.55 -12.05 -4.16
N ARG A 66 10.58 -12.94 -3.99
CA ARG A 66 9.26 -12.83 -4.65
C ARG A 66 8.35 -11.81 -3.98
N LEU A 67 8.71 -11.32 -2.80
CA LEU A 67 7.92 -10.36 -2.04
C LEU A 67 8.18 -8.93 -2.51
N VAL A 68 7.11 -8.29 -2.97
CA VAL A 68 7.05 -6.86 -3.28
C VAL A 68 6.80 -6.08 -1.99
N ARG A 69 7.51 -4.97 -1.82
CA ARG A 69 7.37 -4.05 -0.70
C ARG A 69 7.05 -2.64 -1.16
N LEU A 70 6.29 -1.93 -0.36
CA LEU A 70 5.85 -0.55 -0.55
C LEU A 70 6.27 0.26 0.67
N LYS A 71 6.71 1.51 0.46
CA LYS A 71 7.04 2.39 1.57
C LYS A 71 5.76 2.95 2.17
N LYS A 72 5.59 2.83 3.48
CA LYS A 72 4.46 3.40 4.20
C LYS A 72 4.38 4.92 4.00
N ASP A 73 5.50 5.62 4.11
CA ASP A 73 5.53 7.09 3.98
C ASP A 73 5.06 7.57 2.60
N GLU A 74 5.37 6.84 1.53
CA GLU A 74 4.83 7.15 0.18
C GLU A 74 3.32 6.96 0.16
N LEU A 75 2.80 5.86 0.72
CA LEU A 75 1.35 5.65 0.85
C LEU A 75 0.69 6.76 1.67
N ASP A 76 1.29 7.15 2.79
CA ASP A 76 0.75 8.17 3.68
C ASP A 76 0.70 9.53 3.01
N ALA A 77 1.72 9.88 2.22
CA ALA A 77 1.74 11.10 1.43
C ALA A 77 0.61 11.16 0.38
N PHE A 78 0.18 10.01 -0.16
CA PHE A 78 -0.90 9.96 -1.16
C PHE A 78 -2.29 9.87 -0.57
N PHE A 79 -2.48 9.14 0.53
CA PHE A 79 -3.81 8.95 1.14
C PHE A 79 -4.12 10.01 2.21
N GLY A 80 -3.10 10.64 2.78
CA GLY A 80 -3.26 11.71 3.78
C GLY A 80 -3.36 13.12 3.19
N ALA A 81 -3.21 13.28 1.87
CA ALA A 81 -3.42 14.54 1.14
C ALA A 81 -4.89 14.71 0.73
#